data_AF-A0A7V9I2C7-F1
#
_entry.id   AF-A0A7V9I2C7-F1
#
_cell.length_a   1.000
_cell.length_b   1.000
_cell.length_c   1.000
_cell.angle_alpha   90.00
_cell.angle_beta   90.00
_cell.angle_gamma   90.00
#
_symmetry.space_group_name_H-M   'P 1'
#
loop_
_entity.id
_entity.type
_entity.pdbx_description
1 polymer ?
#
loop_
_entity_poly.entity_id
_entity_poly.type
_entity_poly.pdbx_seq_one_letter_code
_entity_poly.pdbx_strand_id
1 'polypeptide(L)'
;ADHLDGRPLREAVEARVVASGRDWPGGQVLLLTHRRVAGYVFNPLSLFYCFDRAGRLDTVVAEVHNTYGERHVYVLPADATTAQAGASHKKEFHVSPFFSLDGTYHFDLPAPGEQVVVAIDLAVGDQRPFRARLALRRQRLTDRALLAMLARYPLVTLQVIAAIHWEAVRLWWKGVPFQPKPAYAPETARQTRP
;
A
#
# COMPACT_ATOMS: atom_id res chain seq x y z
N ALA A 1 -10.70 13.08 3.27
CA ALA A 1 -10.45 12.58 1.91
C ALA A 1 -9.72 11.25 2.01
N ASP A 2 -10.12 10.26 1.21
CA ASP A 2 -9.78 8.84 1.42
C ASP A 2 -8.33 8.50 1.06
N HIS A 3 -7.70 9.34 0.21
CA HIS A 3 -6.35 9.12 -0.29
C HIS A 3 -5.56 10.43 -0.38
N LEU A 4 -4.24 10.32 -0.24
CA LEU A 4 -3.20 11.31 -0.52
C LEU A 4 -3.32 12.66 0.21
N ASP A 5 -4.06 13.63 -0.30
CA ASP A 5 -4.18 14.96 0.33
C ASP A 5 -5.50 15.70 0.03
N GLY A 6 -6.49 15.00 -0.51
CA GLY A 6 -7.85 15.53 -0.74
C GLY A 6 -8.03 16.40 -1.98
N ARG A 7 -6.97 16.62 -2.75
CA ARG A 7 -7.08 17.10 -4.14
C ARG A 7 -7.74 16.03 -5.02
N PRO A 8 -8.16 16.38 -6.25
CA PRO A 8 -8.48 15.38 -7.27
C PRO A 8 -7.35 14.34 -7.36
N LEU A 9 -7.70 13.04 -7.37
CA LEU A 9 -6.74 11.95 -7.18
C LEU A 9 -5.55 12.02 -8.15
N ARG A 10 -5.81 12.35 -9.42
CA ARG A 10 -4.76 12.51 -10.44
C ARG A 10 -3.76 13.59 -10.04
N GLU A 11 -4.25 14.76 -9.65
CA GLU A 11 -3.40 15.90 -9.24
C GLU A 11 -2.60 15.57 -7.98
N ALA A 12 -3.20 14.84 -7.03
CA ALA A 12 -2.52 14.40 -5.82
C ALA A 12 -1.39 13.41 -6.14
N VAL A 13 -1.61 12.46 -7.06
CA VAL A 13 -0.59 11.52 -7.53
C VAL A 13 0.55 12.26 -8.23
N GLU A 14 0.21 13.14 -9.17
CA GLU A 14 1.18 13.91 -9.94
C GLU A 14 2.06 14.79 -9.02
N ALA A 15 1.44 15.48 -8.06
CA ALA A 15 2.17 16.27 -7.07
C ALA A 15 3.16 15.43 -6.24
N ARG A 16 2.81 14.16 -5.94
CA ARG A 16 3.73 13.24 -5.22
C ARG A 16 4.86 12.75 -6.09
N VAL A 17 4.60 12.46 -7.37
CA VAL A 17 5.67 12.07 -8.29
C VAL A 17 6.65 13.24 -8.47
N VAL A 18 6.16 14.45 -8.72
CA VAL A 18 6.99 15.66 -8.83
C VAL A 18 7.78 15.94 -7.55
N ALA A 19 7.15 15.83 -6.38
CA ALA A 19 7.83 16.02 -5.09
C ALA A 19 8.95 14.99 -4.82
N SER A 20 8.94 13.84 -5.49
CA SER A 20 10.02 12.85 -5.43
C SER A 20 11.22 13.18 -6.34
N GLY A 21 11.16 14.30 -7.07
CA GLY A 21 12.18 14.71 -8.05
C GLY A 21 12.04 14.02 -9.41
N ARG A 22 10.92 13.33 -9.65
CA ARG A 22 10.62 12.67 -10.93
C ARG A 22 9.70 13.54 -11.76
N ASP A 23 9.94 13.57 -13.07
CA ASP A 23 8.99 14.10 -14.04
C ASP A 23 8.20 12.92 -14.63
N TRP A 24 6.87 13.01 -14.59
CA TRP A 24 6.00 12.00 -15.18
C TRP A 24 5.38 12.59 -16.44
N PRO A 25 5.61 12.00 -17.64
CA PRO A 25 5.17 12.57 -18.91
C PRO A 25 3.63 12.59 -19.09
N GLY A 26 2.88 12.10 -18.09
CA GLY A 26 1.44 11.92 -18.13
C GLY A 26 1.05 10.61 -18.82
N GLY A 27 -0.20 10.21 -18.59
CA GLY A 27 -0.75 8.95 -19.09
C GLY A 27 -1.86 8.42 -18.19
N GLN A 28 -2.17 7.13 -18.30
CA GLN A 28 -3.19 6.49 -17.49
C GLN A 28 -2.70 6.30 -16.04
N VAL A 29 -3.62 6.42 -15.08
CA VAL A 29 -3.39 6.01 -13.69
C VAL A 29 -4.41 4.93 -13.35
N LEU A 30 -3.93 3.78 -12.87
CA LEU A 30 -4.77 2.71 -12.34
C LEU A 30 -4.62 2.64 -10.82
N LEU A 31 -5.74 2.50 -10.11
CA LEU A 31 -5.76 2.42 -8.65
C LEU A 31 -6.15 1.01 -8.20
N LEU A 32 -5.27 0.39 -7.42
CA LEU A 32 -5.56 -0.81 -6.64
C LEU A 32 -5.77 -0.40 -5.17
N THR A 33 -7.00 -0.54 -4.67
CA THR A 33 -7.39 -0.12 -3.32
C THR A 33 -8.59 -0.92 -2.82
N HIS A 34 -8.79 -0.95 -1.50
CA HIS A 34 -10.06 -1.36 -0.92
C HIS A 34 -11.13 -0.27 -1.15
N ARG A 35 -12.38 -0.70 -1.39
CA ARG A 35 -13.54 0.20 -1.50
C ARG A 35 -14.11 0.47 -0.10
N ARG A 36 -14.60 1.68 0.10
CA ARG A 36 -15.38 2.06 1.29
C ARG A 36 -16.71 1.29 1.30
N VAL A 37 -17.04 0.68 2.44
CA VAL A 37 -18.31 -0.03 2.66
C VAL A 37 -18.97 0.54 3.91
N ALA A 38 -20.25 0.91 3.82
CA ALA A 38 -21.03 1.48 4.92
C ALA A 38 -20.35 2.69 5.62
N GLY A 39 -19.71 3.57 4.85
CA GLY A 39 -19.05 4.76 5.38
C GLY A 39 -17.66 4.51 6.00
N TYR A 40 -17.19 3.27 6.08
CA TYR A 40 -15.91 2.93 6.70
C TYR A 40 -14.92 2.31 5.70
N VAL A 41 -13.65 2.73 5.76
CA VAL A 41 -12.56 2.18 4.95
C VAL A 41 -11.28 2.17 5.76
N PHE A 42 -10.60 1.02 5.78
CA PHE A 42 -9.21 0.91 6.21
C PHE A 42 -8.46 0.28 5.05
N ASN A 43 -7.60 1.06 4.39
CA ASN A 43 -6.78 0.55 3.29
C ASN A 43 -5.30 0.49 3.70
N PRO A 44 -4.78 -0.66 4.14
CA PRO A 44 -3.40 -0.77 4.60
C PRO A 44 -2.40 -0.45 3.47
N LEU A 45 -2.81 -0.63 2.20
CA LEU A 45 -2.00 -0.33 1.03
C LEU A 45 -2.88 0.11 -0.15
N SER A 46 -2.68 1.33 -0.65
CA SER A 46 -3.20 1.80 -1.94
C SER A 46 -2.05 1.86 -2.95
N LEU A 47 -2.22 1.30 -4.13
CA LEU A 47 -1.22 1.40 -5.22
C LEU A 47 -1.80 2.18 -6.39
N PHE A 48 -1.12 3.27 -6.76
CA PHE A 48 -1.39 4.04 -7.96
C PHE A 48 -0.33 3.69 -9.01
N TYR A 49 -0.72 2.94 -10.02
CA TYR A 49 0.13 2.59 -11.16
C TYR A 49 0.06 3.70 -12.20
N CYS A 50 1.16 4.43 -12.36
CA CYS A 50 1.29 5.54 -13.31
C CYS A 50 1.94 5.03 -14.60
N PHE A 51 1.20 5.12 -15.69
CA PHE A 51 1.68 4.77 -17.03
C PHE A 51 2.09 6.03 -17.78
N ASP A 52 3.07 5.91 -18.67
CA ASP A 52 3.40 6.95 -19.64
C ASP A 52 2.37 7.02 -20.77
N ARG A 53 2.52 7.99 -21.68
CA ARG A 53 1.63 8.16 -22.85
C ARG A 53 1.69 7.00 -23.84
N ALA A 54 2.73 6.17 -23.78
CA ALA A 54 2.89 4.97 -24.59
C ALA A 54 2.30 3.72 -23.91
N GLY A 55 1.72 3.86 -22.71
CA GLY A 55 1.12 2.76 -21.97
C GLY A 55 2.12 1.86 -21.23
N ARG A 56 3.37 2.30 -21.05
CA ARG A 56 4.36 1.58 -20.24
C ARG A 56 4.29 2.03 -18.79
N LEU A 57 4.47 1.10 -17.86
CA LEU A 57 4.53 1.44 -16.43
C LEU A 57 5.78 2.30 -16.19
N ASP A 58 5.60 3.50 -15.64
CA ASP A 58 6.69 4.43 -15.34
C ASP A 58 7.00 4.47 -13.84
N THR A 59 5.96 4.60 -13.01
CA THR A 59 6.12 4.78 -11.57
C THR A 59 4.92 4.18 -10.84
N VAL A 60 5.12 3.65 -9.65
CA VAL A 60 4.04 3.27 -8.72
C VAL A 60 4.11 4.13 -7.48
N VAL A 61 3.02 4.80 -7.14
CA VAL A 61 2.87 5.50 -5.86
C VAL A 61 2.17 4.57 -4.88
N ALA A 62 2.85 4.17 -3.82
CA ALA A 62 2.33 3.28 -2.78
C ALA A 62 2.00 4.08 -1.51
N GLU A 63 0.72 4.22 -1.22
CA GLU A 63 0.22 4.81 0.02
C GLU A 63 -0.02 3.72 1.05
N VAL A 64 0.74 3.75 2.15
CA VAL A 64 0.67 2.78 3.24
C VAL A 64 0.01 3.42 4.44
N HIS A 65 -0.99 2.76 5.01
CA HIS A 65 -1.64 3.17 6.25
C HIS A 65 -1.29 2.21 7.38
N ASN A 66 -1.14 2.74 8.59
CA ASN A 66 -1.00 1.92 9.79
C ASN A 66 -2.26 1.98 10.65
N THR A 67 -2.35 1.09 11.65
CA THR A 67 -3.46 1.06 12.62
C THR A 67 -3.42 2.21 13.62
N TYR A 68 -2.45 3.12 13.52
CA TYR A 68 -2.30 4.31 14.37
C TYR A 68 -2.89 5.58 13.75
N GLY A 69 -3.56 5.48 12.59
CA GLY A 69 -4.13 6.65 11.90
C GLY A 69 -3.07 7.51 11.22
N GLU A 70 -1.99 6.90 10.76
CA GLU A 70 -0.95 7.56 10.00
C GLU A 70 -0.83 6.96 8.61
N ARG A 71 -0.21 7.72 7.71
CA ARG A 71 0.13 7.26 6.38
C ARG A 71 1.52 7.71 5.96
N HIS A 72 2.10 6.92 5.07
CA HIS A 72 3.33 7.24 4.38
C HIS A 72 3.16 6.91 2.89
N VAL A 73 3.84 7.65 2.03
CA VAL A 73 3.74 7.50 0.58
C VAL A 73 5.12 7.23 0.00
N TYR A 74 5.30 6.07 -0.61
CA TYR A 74 6.49 5.71 -1.38
C TYR A 74 6.24 6.01 -2.86
N VAL A 75 7.25 6.55 -3.55
CA VAL A 75 7.25 6.73 -5.01
C VAL A 75 8.30 5.81 -5.59
N LEU A 76 7.85 4.80 -6.33
CA LEU A 76 8.65 3.64 -6.73
C LEU A 76 8.79 3.64 -8.25
N PRO A 77 9.98 3.96 -8.80
CA PRO A 77 10.19 3.90 -10.24
C PRO A 77 10.01 2.48 -10.77
N ALA A 78 9.44 2.36 -11.95
CA ALA A 78 9.37 1.11 -12.67
C ALA A 78 10.65 0.88 -13.48
N ASP A 79 11.11 -0.36 -13.49
CA ASP A 79 12.11 -0.82 -14.42
C ASP A 79 11.44 -1.08 -15.77
N ALA A 80 11.92 -0.39 -16.80
CA ALA A 80 11.34 -0.43 -18.15
C ALA A 80 11.48 -1.80 -18.85
N THR A 81 12.42 -2.63 -18.40
CA THR A 81 12.74 -3.93 -18.97
C THR A 81 11.85 -5.02 -18.39
N THR A 82 11.59 -4.94 -17.08
CA THR A 82 10.75 -5.90 -16.35
C THR A 82 9.29 -5.47 -16.23
N ALA A 83 8.96 -4.22 -16.60
CA ALA A 83 7.64 -3.61 -16.45
C ALA A 83 7.12 -3.72 -15.00
N GLN A 84 8.03 -3.57 -14.05
CA GLN A 84 7.80 -3.78 -12.63
C GLN A 84 8.39 -2.63 -11.84
N ALA A 85 7.61 -2.09 -10.90
CA ALA A 85 8.17 -1.22 -9.88
C ALA A 85 8.80 -2.08 -8.79
N GLY A 86 10.09 -1.82 -8.56
CA GLY A 86 10.86 -2.49 -7.54
C GLY A 86 11.95 -1.57 -7.07
N ALA A 87 11.87 -1.16 -5.81
CA ALA A 87 12.89 -0.36 -5.18
C ALA A 87 13.10 -0.82 -3.75
N SER A 88 14.35 -0.71 -3.32
CA SER A 88 14.76 -0.92 -1.94
C SER A 88 14.61 0.41 -1.21
N HIS A 89 13.65 0.51 -0.29
CA HIS A 89 13.49 1.70 0.54
C HIS A 89 13.83 1.37 1.98
N LYS A 90 14.56 2.25 2.65
CA LYS A 90 14.74 2.15 4.09
C LYS A 90 13.36 2.10 4.76
N LYS A 91 13.20 1.23 5.75
CA LYS A 91 11.95 1.17 6.51
C LYS A 91 11.82 2.45 7.35
N GLU A 92 11.02 3.39 6.84
CA GLU A 92 10.78 4.67 7.49
C GLU A 92 9.40 4.75 8.16
N PHE A 93 8.54 3.74 7.97
CA PHE A 93 7.17 3.77 8.45
C PHE A 93 6.87 2.62 9.42
N HIS A 94 6.46 2.99 10.64
CA HIS A 94 6.10 2.04 11.70
C HIS A 94 4.68 1.52 11.47
N VAL A 95 4.59 0.38 10.80
CA VAL A 95 3.31 -0.27 10.43
C VAL A 95 2.88 -1.36 11.40
N SER A 96 3.79 -1.87 12.23
CA SER A 96 3.53 -2.99 13.14
C SER A 96 4.40 -2.86 14.40
N PRO A 97 3.83 -3.12 15.59
CA PRO A 97 4.58 -3.11 16.84
C PRO A 97 5.54 -4.30 17.00
N PHE A 98 5.52 -5.28 16.09
CA PHE A 98 6.37 -6.47 16.17
C PHE A 98 7.65 -6.38 15.31
N PHE A 99 7.84 -5.28 14.57
CA PHE A 99 9.01 -5.09 13.71
C PHE A 99 9.63 -3.71 13.95
N SER A 100 10.93 -3.68 14.25
CA SER A 100 11.69 -2.43 14.42
C SER A 100 11.73 -1.61 13.12
N LEU A 101 12.05 -0.32 13.21
CA LEU A 101 12.29 0.50 12.01
C LEU A 101 13.58 0.12 11.27
N ASP A 102 14.34 -0.86 11.77
CA ASP A 102 15.53 -1.34 11.10
C ASP A 102 15.15 -2.13 9.84
N GLY A 103 16.03 -2.05 8.85
CA GLY A 103 15.91 -2.80 7.62
C GLY A 103 15.36 -2.03 6.43
N THR A 104 15.13 -2.79 5.36
CA THR A 104 14.82 -2.29 4.03
C THR A 104 13.59 -3.01 3.51
N TYR A 105 12.62 -2.26 3.01
CA TYR A 105 11.53 -2.80 2.23
C TYR A 105 11.97 -3.04 0.79
N HIS A 106 11.74 -4.25 0.30
CA HIS A 106 11.83 -4.56 -1.12
C HIS A 106 10.42 -4.70 -1.67
N PHE A 107 10.07 -3.82 -2.59
CA PHE A 107 8.78 -3.83 -3.28
C PHE A 107 8.88 -4.67 -4.56
N ASP A 108 7.89 -5.53 -4.78
CA ASP A 108 7.69 -6.30 -6.00
C ASP A 108 6.27 -5.99 -6.51
N LEU A 109 6.20 -5.02 -7.42
CA LEU A 109 4.95 -4.42 -7.93
C LEU A 109 4.90 -4.50 -9.46
N PRO A 110 4.55 -5.67 -10.03
CA PRO A 110 4.42 -5.80 -11.47
C PRO A 110 3.25 -4.96 -12.01
N ALA A 111 3.33 -4.57 -13.27
CA ALA A 111 2.21 -3.93 -13.96
C ALA A 111 0.93 -4.79 -13.86
N PRO A 112 -0.23 -4.22 -13.52
CA PRO A 112 -1.44 -4.99 -13.30
C PRO A 112 -2.01 -5.55 -14.61
N GLY A 113 -2.25 -6.87 -14.64
CA GLY A 113 -2.89 -7.58 -15.75
C GLY A 113 -4.19 -8.30 -15.34
N GLU A 114 -4.49 -9.44 -15.97
CA GLU A 114 -5.61 -10.31 -15.55
C GLU A 114 -5.38 -10.94 -14.17
N GLN A 115 -4.12 -11.11 -13.80
CA GLN A 115 -3.69 -11.47 -12.46
C GLN A 115 -2.64 -10.48 -12.01
N VAL A 116 -2.60 -10.20 -10.72
CA VAL A 116 -1.54 -9.39 -10.12
C VAL A 116 -1.13 -10.02 -8.80
N VAL A 117 0.18 -10.15 -8.62
CA VAL A 117 0.78 -10.58 -7.37
C VAL A 117 1.70 -9.47 -6.92
N VAL A 118 1.34 -8.83 -5.82
CA VAL A 118 2.17 -7.83 -5.15
C VAL A 118 2.86 -8.49 -3.98
N ALA A 119 4.14 -8.19 -3.79
CA ALA A 119 4.87 -8.58 -2.60
C ALA A 119 5.69 -7.43 -2.01
N ILE A 120 5.83 -7.43 -0.69
CA ILE A 120 6.69 -6.51 0.06
C ILE A 120 7.46 -7.34 1.08
N ASP A 121 8.78 -7.36 0.94
CA ASP A 121 9.68 -8.01 1.89
C ASP A 121 10.27 -6.99 2.83
N LEU A 122 10.39 -7.34 4.11
CA LEU A 122 11.28 -6.64 5.04
C LEU A 122 12.57 -7.45 5.18
N ALA A 123 13.70 -6.86 4.78
CA ALA A 123 15.03 -7.40 4.99
C ALA A 123 15.74 -6.69 6.14
N VAL A 124 16.36 -7.43 7.05
CA VAL A 124 17.17 -6.92 8.17
C VAL A 124 18.50 -7.67 8.15
N GLY A 125 19.57 -7.01 7.68
CA GLY A 125 20.81 -7.70 7.33
C GLY A 125 20.57 -8.76 6.24
N ASP A 126 21.08 -9.98 6.46
CA ASP A 126 20.88 -11.12 5.54
C ASP A 126 19.54 -11.85 5.75
N GLN A 127 18.75 -11.45 6.75
CA GLN A 127 17.48 -12.11 7.05
C GLN A 127 16.31 -11.41 6.39
N ARG A 128 15.28 -12.19 6.03
CA ARG A 128 13.97 -11.69 5.56
C ARG A 128 12.87 -12.10 6.54
N PRO A 129 12.77 -11.43 7.70
CA PRO A 129 11.83 -11.83 8.75
C PRO A 129 10.36 -11.70 8.36
N PHE A 130 10.03 -10.95 7.30
CA PHE A 130 8.64 -10.74 6.90
C PHE A 130 8.47 -10.59 5.39
N ARG A 131 7.37 -11.17 4.89
CA ARG A 131 6.88 -11.02 3.52
C ARG A 131 5.36 -10.84 3.55
N ALA A 132 4.88 -9.69 3.09
CA ALA A 132 3.47 -9.49 2.75
C ALA A 132 3.25 -9.84 1.29
N ARG A 133 2.21 -10.61 0.98
CA ARG A 133 1.85 -10.97 -0.41
C ARG A 133 0.35 -10.84 -0.63
N LEU A 134 -0.02 -10.19 -1.72
CA LEU A 134 -1.38 -10.02 -2.17
C LEU A 134 -1.52 -10.57 -3.59
N ALA A 135 -2.27 -11.65 -3.76
CA ALA A 135 -2.56 -12.26 -5.05
C ALA A 135 -4.02 -12.01 -5.43
N LEU A 136 -4.24 -11.39 -6.58
CA LEU A 136 -5.55 -10.97 -7.04
C LEU A 136 -5.78 -11.41 -8.49
N ARG A 137 -7.05 -11.68 -8.81
CA ARG A 137 -7.51 -11.86 -10.19
C ARG A 137 -8.45 -10.71 -10.54
N ARG A 138 -8.21 -10.10 -11.70
CA ARG A 138 -9.04 -9.02 -12.22
C ARG A 138 -10.45 -9.55 -12.48
N GLN A 139 -11.45 -8.73 -12.13
CA GLN A 139 -12.82 -8.93 -12.54
C GLN A 139 -13.37 -7.61 -13.06
N ARG A 140 -14.26 -7.70 -14.06
CA ARG A 140 -14.97 -6.51 -14.56
C ARG A 140 -15.89 -5.98 -13.47
N LEU A 141 -15.84 -4.68 -13.26
CA LEU A 141 -16.71 -3.98 -12.32
C LEU A 141 -18.11 -3.85 -12.93
N THR A 142 -18.94 -4.86 -12.72
CA THR A 142 -20.35 -4.88 -13.14
C THR A 142 -21.24 -4.79 -11.91
N ASP A 143 -22.45 -4.28 -12.06
CA ASP A 143 -23.41 -4.16 -10.95
C ASP A 143 -23.67 -5.50 -10.27
N ARG A 144 -23.78 -6.58 -11.06
CA ARG A 144 -23.92 -7.94 -10.55
C ARG A 144 -22.72 -8.38 -9.70
N ALA A 145 -21.50 -8.10 -10.16
CA ALA A 145 -20.30 -8.44 -9.42
C ALA A 145 -20.19 -7.62 -8.11
N LEU A 146 -20.58 -6.35 -8.14
CA LEU A 146 -20.63 -5.47 -6.97
C LEU A 146 -21.65 -5.97 -5.94
N LEU A 147 -22.87 -6.28 -6.36
CA LEU A 147 -23.92 -6.82 -5.50
C LEU A 147 -23.52 -8.16 -4.88
N ALA A 148 -22.92 -9.06 -5.67
CA ALA A 148 -22.42 -10.34 -5.18
C ALA A 148 -21.29 -10.16 -4.15
N MET A 149 -20.39 -9.19 -4.36
CA MET A 149 -19.33 -8.86 -3.39
C MET A 149 -19.90 -8.28 -2.10
N LEU A 150 -20.87 -7.37 -2.18
CA LEU A 150 -21.51 -6.78 -1.00
C LEU A 150 -22.25 -7.84 -0.18
N ALA A 151 -22.98 -8.76 -0.84
CA ALA A 151 -23.67 -9.85 -0.17
C ALA A 151 -22.70 -10.86 0.48
N ARG A 152 -21.55 -11.12 -0.16
CA ARG A 152 -20.55 -12.08 0.32
C ARG A 152 -19.67 -11.52 1.44
N TYR A 153 -19.40 -10.22 1.42
CA TYR A 153 -18.51 -9.55 2.37
C TYR A 153 -19.08 -8.23 2.90
N PRO A 154 -20.26 -8.23 3.55
CA PRO A 154 -20.95 -7.01 3.98
C PRO A 154 -20.17 -6.21 5.03
N LEU A 155 -19.31 -6.88 5.81
CA LEU A 155 -18.50 -6.31 6.88
C LEU A 155 -17.00 -6.48 6.62
N VAL A 156 -16.58 -6.48 5.34
CA VAL A 156 -15.19 -6.76 4.94
C VAL A 156 -14.18 -5.89 5.69
N THR A 157 -14.49 -4.62 5.92
CA THR A 157 -13.57 -3.70 6.60
C THR A 157 -13.39 -4.05 8.08
N LEU A 158 -14.47 -4.44 8.76
CA LEU A 158 -14.38 -4.93 10.15
C LEU A 158 -13.63 -6.25 10.21
N GLN A 159 -13.83 -7.14 9.25
CA GLN A 159 -13.11 -8.41 9.15
C GLN A 159 -11.60 -8.19 8.98
N VAL A 160 -11.18 -7.24 8.13
CA VAL A 160 -9.76 -6.89 7.95
C VAL A 160 -9.15 -6.41 9.26
N ILE A 161 -9.83 -5.49 9.97
CA ILE A 161 -9.32 -4.97 11.24
C ILE A 161 -9.25 -6.07 12.30
N ALA A 162 -10.31 -6.87 12.43
CA ALA A 162 -10.34 -7.98 13.37
C ALA A 162 -9.22 -8.99 13.07
N ALA A 163 -8.95 -9.29 11.80
CA ALA A 163 -7.86 -10.18 11.39
C ALA A 163 -6.47 -9.61 11.74
N ILE A 164 -6.25 -8.30 11.56
CA ILE A 164 -4.99 -7.64 11.94
C ILE A 164 -4.77 -7.73 13.45
N HIS A 165 -5.79 -7.43 14.25
CA HIS A 165 -5.69 -7.51 15.72
C HIS A 165 -5.54 -8.95 16.20
N TRP A 166 -6.22 -9.90 15.57
CA TRP A 166 -6.08 -11.33 15.88
C TRP A 166 -4.67 -11.83 15.62
N GLU A 167 -4.07 -11.45 14.49
CA GLU A 167 -2.68 -11.83 14.20
C GLU A 167 -1.71 -11.19 15.19
N ALA A 168 -1.95 -9.94 15.60
CA ALA A 168 -1.16 -9.28 16.63
C ALA A 168 -1.20 -10.04 17.98
N VAL A 169 -2.38 -10.46 18.43
CA VAL A 169 -2.53 -11.28 19.65
C VAL A 169 -1.81 -12.62 19.49
N ARG A 170 -1.89 -13.25 18.30
CA ARG A 170 -1.21 -14.52 18.02
C ARG A 170 0.31 -14.40 18.07
N LEU A 171 0.88 -13.32 17.54
CA LEU A 171 2.32 -13.05 17.63
C LEU A 171 2.76 -12.79 19.07
N TRP A 172 1.95 -12.04 19.83
CA TRP A 172 2.20 -11.80 21.24
C TRP A 172 2.18 -13.11 22.06
N TRP A 173 1.22 -14.00 21.82
CA TRP A 173 1.19 -15.33 22.44
C TRP A 173 2.36 -16.23 22.03
N LYS A 174 2.94 -16.02 20.84
CA LYS A 174 4.18 -16.69 20.41
C LYS A 174 5.45 -16.07 21.00
N GLY A 175 5.33 -15.05 21.85
CA GLY A 175 6.45 -14.39 22.51
C GLY A 175 7.21 -13.39 21.64
N VAL A 176 6.64 -12.94 20.52
CA VAL A 176 7.30 -11.90 19.70
C VAL A 176 7.29 -10.58 20.49
N PRO A 177 8.46 -9.96 20.73
CA PRO A 177 8.54 -8.77 21.58
C PRO A 177 7.79 -7.60 20.97
N PHE A 178 6.99 -6.94 21.81
CA PHE A 178 6.34 -5.69 21.46
C PHE A 178 7.37 -4.55 21.48
N GLN A 179 7.48 -3.83 20.38
CA GLN A 179 8.33 -2.67 20.24
C GLN A 179 7.44 -1.41 20.31
N PRO A 180 7.63 -0.56 21.33
CA PRO A 180 6.84 0.66 21.44
C PRO A 180 7.10 1.55 20.23
N LYS A 181 6.03 2.22 19.80
CA LYS A 181 6.11 3.20 18.73
C LYS A 181 7.16 4.27 19.08
N PRO A 182 8.12 4.57 18.20
CA PRO A 182 9.10 5.62 18.45
C PRO A 182 8.41 7.00 18.52
N ALA A 183 9.00 7.92 19.30
CA ALA A 183 8.55 9.31 19.33
C ALA A 183 8.59 9.90 17.91
N TYR A 184 7.56 10.66 17.55
CA TYR A 184 7.25 11.06 16.17
C TYR A 184 8.39 11.85 15.51
N ALA A 185 9.02 11.26 14.48
CA ALA A 185 9.26 11.88 13.17
C ALA A 185 10.06 10.95 12.23
N PRO A 186 9.42 10.13 11.38
CA PRO A 186 9.83 10.07 9.99
C PRO A 186 9.28 11.35 9.34
N GLU A 187 10.13 12.22 8.80
CA GLU A 187 9.77 13.49 8.13
C GLU A 187 8.69 13.33 7.02
N THR A 188 8.40 12.09 6.66
CA THR A 188 7.53 11.66 5.57
C THR A 188 6.17 11.09 6.03
N ALA A 189 5.98 10.76 7.32
CA ALA A 189 4.70 10.27 7.84
C ALA A 189 3.73 11.44 8.08
N ARG A 190 2.54 11.39 7.47
CA ARG A 190 1.46 12.36 7.69
C ARG A 190 0.33 11.68 8.47
N GLN A 191 -0.24 12.37 9.46
CA GLN A 191 -1.48 11.92 10.07
C GLN A 191 -2.60 11.88 9.02
N THR A 192 -3.39 10.80 9.00
CA THR A 192 -4.68 10.85 8.30
C THR A 192 -5.58 11.77 9.11
N ARG A 193 -6.02 12.89 8.52
CA ARG A 193 -7.06 13.73 9.15
C ARG A 193 -8.27 12.84 9.50
N PRO A 194 -8.87 13.00 10.69
CA PRO A 194 -10.12 12.32 11.03
C PRO A 194 -11.24 12.67 10.04
#